data_AF-A0A830BXT6-F1
#
_entry.id   AF-A0A830BXT6-F1
#
_cell.length_a   1.000
_cell.length_b   1.000
_cell.length_c   1.000
_cell.angle_alpha   90.00
_cell.angle_beta   90.00
_cell.angle_gamma   90.00
#
_symmetry.space_group_name_H-M   'P 1'
#
loop_
_entity.id
_entity.type
_entity.pdbx_description
1 polymer ?
#
loop_
_entity_poly.entity_id
_entity_poly.type
_entity_poly.pdbx_seq_one_letter_code
_entity_poly.pdbx_strand_id
1 'polypeptide(L)'
;MTTRYKKNRKKRGHVSAGHGRIGKHRKHPGGRGNAGVGMRYFHRLRNKFHCPTVNIDTLWSMVLGKGLLPADKPVVVKAKLVSKNAEKKIKEAGGAVVLTA
;
A
#
# COMPACT_ATOMS: atom_id res chain seq x y z
N MET A 1 -33.69 -8.07 3.52
CA MET A 1 -34.07 -6.66 3.26
C MET A 1 -35.24 -6.62 2.27
N THR A 2 -36.41 -6.09 2.66
CA THR A 2 -37.61 -6.07 1.81
C THR A 2 -37.46 -5.12 0.63
N THR A 3 -37.93 -5.52 -0.56
CA THR A 3 -37.81 -4.73 -1.80
C THR A 3 -38.56 -3.40 -1.78
N ARG A 4 -39.55 -3.25 -0.89
CA ARG A 4 -40.41 -2.06 -0.77
C ARG A 4 -39.65 -0.76 -0.44
N TYR A 5 -38.53 -0.87 0.26
CA TYR A 5 -37.72 0.30 0.65
C TYR A 5 -36.58 0.63 -0.31
N LYS A 6 -36.45 -0.09 -1.44
CA LYS A 6 -35.39 0.18 -2.40
C LYS A 6 -35.58 1.54 -3.08
N LYS A 7 -34.50 2.32 -3.18
CA LYS A 7 -34.47 3.62 -3.88
C LYS A 7 -35.01 3.55 -5.31
N ASN A 8 -34.82 2.44 -6.01
CA ASN A 8 -35.37 2.24 -7.36
C ASN A 8 -36.91 2.26 -7.36
N ARG A 9 -37.58 1.66 -6.35
CA ARG A 9 -39.04 1.71 -6.23
C ARG A 9 -39.56 3.12 -6.02
N LYS A 10 -38.84 3.97 -5.26
CA LYS A 10 -39.19 5.39 -5.07
C LYS A 10 -39.06 6.22 -6.35
N LYS A 11 -38.23 5.78 -7.31
CA LYS A 11 -38.03 6.45 -8.61
C LYS A 11 -38.92 5.91 -9.72
N ARG A 12 -39.84 4.98 -9.41
CA ARG A 12 -40.81 4.46 -10.38
C ARG A 12 -41.71 5.62 -10.84
N GLY A 13 -41.79 5.84 -12.14
CA GLY A 13 -42.48 7.01 -12.73
C GLY A 13 -41.55 8.15 -13.15
N HIS A 14 -40.30 8.17 -12.67
CA HIS A 14 -39.30 9.11 -13.17
C HIS A 14 -38.64 8.57 -14.43
N VAL A 15 -38.67 9.34 -15.52
CA VAL A 15 -38.30 8.93 -16.90
C VAL A 15 -36.92 8.24 -16.98
N SER A 16 -35.91 8.75 -16.28
CA SER A 16 -34.54 8.19 -16.33
C SER A 16 -34.13 7.33 -15.13
N ALA A 17 -35.08 6.98 -14.24
CA ALA A 17 -34.80 6.29 -12.97
C ALA A 17 -33.66 6.96 -12.16
N GLY A 18 -33.47 8.28 -12.35
CA GLY A 18 -32.44 9.10 -11.72
C GLY A 18 -31.01 8.75 -12.10
N HIS A 19 -30.76 8.41 -13.36
CA HIS A 19 -29.40 8.26 -13.94
C HIS A 19 -29.03 9.43 -14.89
N GLY A 20 -29.77 10.54 -14.88
CA GLY A 20 -29.53 11.72 -15.71
C GLY A 20 -30.33 11.75 -17.01
N ARG A 21 -29.86 12.49 -18.03
CA ARG A 21 -30.48 12.55 -19.38
C ARG A 21 -30.10 11.32 -20.22
N ILE A 22 -30.66 11.25 -21.42
CA ILE A 22 -30.41 10.18 -22.41
C ILE A 22 -28.91 10.00 -22.63
N GLY A 23 -28.48 8.74 -22.73
CA GLY A 23 -27.10 8.36 -23.02
C GLY A 23 -26.15 8.27 -21.82
N LYS A 24 -26.57 8.67 -20.62
CA LYS A 24 -25.71 8.66 -19.42
C LYS A 24 -25.58 7.29 -18.74
N HIS A 25 -26.59 6.42 -18.85
CA HIS A 25 -26.58 5.09 -18.25
C HIS A 25 -26.47 4.00 -19.33
N ARG A 26 -25.24 3.77 -19.80
CA ARG A 26 -24.90 2.69 -20.73
C ARG A 26 -24.20 1.56 -19.98
N LYS A 27 -24.30 0.33 -20.48
CA LYS A 27 -23.56 -0.80 -19.88
C LYS A 27 -22.07 -0.63 -20.18
N HIS A 28 -21.26 -0.45 -19.14
CA HIS A 28 -19.79 -0.38 -19.21
C HIS A 28 -19.22 0.69 -20.17
N PRO A 29 -19.57 1.98 -19.99
CA PRO A 29 -19.20 3.02 -20.95
C PRO A 29 -17.69 3.27 -21.03
N GLY A 30 -16.94 2.97 -19.97
CA GLY A 30 -15.48 3.06 -19.90
C GLY A 30 -14.78 1.70 -19.82
N GLY A 31 -15.45 0.62 -20.22
CA GLY A 31 -14.92 -0.74 -20.14
C GLY A 31 -15.34 -1.54 -18.90
N ARG A 32 -14.80 -2.77 -18.78
CA ARG A 32 -15.12 -3.76 -17.73
C ARG A 32 -13.87 -4.05 -16.91
N GLY A 33 -14.03 -4.27 -15.60
CA GLY A 33 -12.91 -4.62 -14.71
C GLY A 33 -11.83 -3.54 -14.71
N ASN A 34 -10.58 -3.92 -14.91
CA ASN A 34 -9.42 -3.03 -14.90
C ASN A 34 -9.13 -2.35 -16.26
N ALA A 35 -10.12 -2.30 -17.17
CA ALA A 35 -9.97 -1.61 -18.45
C ALA A 35 -9.61 -0.13 -18.22
N GLY A 36 -8.62 0.38 -18.97
CA GLY A 36 -8.13 1.76 -18.88
C GLY A 36 -7.11 2.04 -17.78
N VAL A 37 -6.91 1.14 -16.81
CA VAL A 37 -5.93 1.36 -15.73
C VAL A 37 -4.53 0.87 -16.11
N GLY A 38 -4.41 -0.02 -17.12
CA GLY A 38 -3.18 -0.75 -17.40
C GLY A 38 -2.81 -1.66 -16.22
N MET A 39 -2.39 -2.90 -16.47
CA MET A 39 -1.80 -3.68 -15.38
C MET A 39 -0.45 -3.03 -15.02
N ARG A 40 -0.43 -2.15 -14.00
CA ARG A 40 0.80 -1.45 -13.55
C ARG A 40 1.94 -2.43 -13.21
N TYR A 41 1.60 -3.67 -12.84
CA TYR A 41 2.54 -4.79 -12.71
C TYR A 41 1.91 -6.07 -13.27
N PHE A 42 2.31 -6.48 -14.47
CA PHE A 42 2.09 -7.86 -14.95
C PHE A 42 2.91 -8.81 -14.08
N HIS A 43 2.31 -9.92 -13.62
CA HIS A 43 2.98 -10.94 -12.78
C HIS A 43 3.66 -10.36 -11.53
N ARG A 44 2.86 -9.89 -10.57
CA ARG A 44 3.35 -9.31 -9.31
C ARG A 44 4.21 -10.31 -8.53
N LEU A 45 5.54 -10.19 -8.65
CA LEU A 45 6.49 -10.92 -7.81
C LEU A 45 6.49 -10.32 -6.40
N ARG A 46 5.95 -11.06 -5.42
CA ARG A 46 5.85 -10.60 -4.02
C ARG A 46 7.19 -10.18 -3.44
N ASN A 47 8.28 -10.86 -3.81
CA ASN A 47 9.63 -10.58 -3.31
C ASN A 47 10.15 -9.21 -3.74
N LYS A 48 9.77 -8.68 -4.92
CA LYS A 48 10.20 -7.34 -5.36
C LYS A 48 9.70 -6.21 -4.46
N PHE A 49 8.59 -6.43 -3.76
CA PHE A 49 7.98 -5.43 -2.87
C PHE A 49 8.14 -5.77 -1.40
N HIS A 50 8.75 -6.91 -1.09
CA HIS A 50 8.96 -7.34 0.28
C HIS A 50 10.25 -6.69 0.80
N CYS A 51 10.10 -5.68 1.65
CA CYS A 51 11.18 -4.99 2.33
C CYS A 51 10.91 -5.04 3.83
N PRO A 52 11.52 -5.98 4.59
CA PRO A 52 11.34 -6.04 6.03
C PRO A 52 11.94 -4.76 6.64
N THR A 53 11.07 -3.92 7.19
CA THR A 53 11.46 -2.66 7.82
C THR A 53 11.19 -2.74 9.31
N VAL A 54 12.18 -2.42 10.13
CA VAL A 54 12.02 -2.29 11.58
C VAL A 54 11.99 -0.81 11.92
N ASN A 55 10.86 -0.36 12.48
CA ASN A 55 10.71 1.00 12.97
C ASN A 55 11.02 1.06 14.46
N ILE A 56 12.04 1.83 14.85
CA ILE A 56 12.52 1.97 16.22
C ILE A 56 12.30 3.40 16.75
N ASP A 57 11.72 4.27 15.92
CA ASP A 57 11.56 5.72 16.16
C ASP A 57 10.84 6.06 17.47
N THR A 58 9.86 5.23 17.86
CA THR A 58 9.07 5.41 19.09
C THR A 58 9.60 4.59 20.28
N LEU A 59 10.49 3.63 20.04
CA LEU A 59 10.96 2.71 21.08
C LEU A 59 12.23 3.23 21.75
N TRP A 60 13.13 3.84 20.99
CA TRP A 60 14.41 4.30 21.53
C TRP A 60 15.01 5.42 20.69
N SER A 61 15.77 6.32 21.32
CA SER A 61 16.35 7.48 20.63
C SER A 61 17.55 7.15 19.72
N MET A 62 18.23 6.01 19.94
CA MET A 62 19.49 5.69 19.25
C MET A 62 19.79 4.20 19.04
N VAL A 63 20.22 3.83 17.82
CA VAL A 63 20.64 2.46 17.49
C VAL A 63 22.14 2.24 17.73
N LEU A 64 22.46 1.25 18.57
CA LEU A 64 23.83 0.85 18.91
C LEU A 64 24.24 -0.44 18.20
N GLY A 65 25.54 -0.57 17.91
CA GLY A 65 26.11 -1.70 17.14
C GLY A 65 26.49 -2.94 17.95
N LYS A 66 25.93 -3.14 19.15
CA LYS A 66 26.20 -4.34 19.97
C LYS A 66 25.38 -5.52 19.47
N GLY A 67 25.95 -6.72 19.52
CA GLY A 67 25.32 -7.96 19.06
C GLY A 67 25.60 -8.32 17.61
N LEU A 68 24.97 -9.42 17.18
CA LEU A 68 25.08 -10.02 15.85
C LEU A 68 23.80 -9.75 15.06
N LEU A 69 23.95 -9.43 13.78
CA LEU A 69 22.84 -9.33 12.84
C LEU A 69 22.66 -10.68 12.11
N PRO A 70 21.43 -11.09 11.79
CA PRO A 70 21.20 -12.28 10.99
C PRO A 70 21.77 -12.08 9.58
N ALA A 71 22.70 -12.94 9.16
CA ALA A 71 23.39 -12.82 7.87
C ALA A 71 22.44 -13.03 6.66
N ASP A 72 21.40 -13.84 6.82
CA ASP A 72 20.52 -14.25 5.71
C ASP A 72 19.41 -13.24 5.36
N LYS A 73 19.26 -12.16 6.15
CA LYS A 73 18.09 -11.27 6.03
C LYS A 73 18.51 -9.80 6.05
N PRO A 74 18.54 -9.12 4.88
CA PRO A 74 18.74 -7.68 4.83
C PRO A 74 17.49 -6.98 5.40
N VAL A 75 17.71 -6.02 6.30
CA VAL A 75 16.65 -5.27 6.99
C VAL A 75 16.85 -3.77 6.81
N VAL A 76 15.76 -3.04 6.61
CA VAL A 76 15.77 -1.57 6.64
C VAL A 76 15.42 -1.08 8.05
N VAL A 77 16.28 -0.27 8.64
CA VAL A 77 16.10 0.27 9.99
C VAL A 77 15.72 1.74 9.91
N LYS A 78 14.58 2.11 10.52
CA LYS A 78 14.14 3.50 10.69
C LYS A 78 14.40 3.94 12.12
N ALA A 79 15.22 4.97 12.30
CA ALA A 79 15.60 5.47 13.62
C ALA A 79 16.06 6.94 13.59
N LYS A 80 16.01 7.61 14.75
CA LYS A 80 16.44 9.01 14.90
C LYS A 80 17.95 9.18 14.87
N LEU A 81 18.67 8.35 15.64
CA LEU A 81 20.13 8.39 15.74
C LEU A 81 20.69 6.98 15.55
N VAL A 82 21.83 6.87 14.85
CA VAL A 82 22.48 5.58 14.60
C VAL A 82 23.99 5.73 14.79
N SER A 83 24.58 4.82 15.55
CA SER A 83 26.04 4.77 15.73
C SER A 83 26.76 4.31 14.45
N LYS A 84 27.97 4.83 14.19
CA LYS A 84 28.78 4.45 13.01
C LYS A 84 28.99 2.93 12.89
N ASN A 85 29.18 2.26 14.04
CA ASN A 85 29.36 0.81 14.09
C ASN A 85 28.06 0.05 13.74
N ALA A 86 26.90 0.54 14.16
CA ALA A 86 25.62 -0.06 13.79
C ALA A 86 25.35 0.12 12.29
N GLU A 87 25.58 1.32 11.76
CA GLU A 87 25.37 1.61 10.34
C GLU A 87 26.26 0.73 9.45
N LYS A 88 27.54 0.60 9.80
CA LYS A 88 28.48 -0.27 9.08
C LYS A 88 27.98 -1.72 9.05
N LYS A 89 27.61 -2.28 10.20
CA LYS A 89 27.09 -3.66 10.31
C LYS A 89 25.80 -3.87 9.51
N ILE A 90 24.87 -2.92 9.55
CA ILE A 90 23.59 -3.01 8.81
C ILE A 90 23.85 -3.00 7.30
N LYS A 91 24.76 -2.15 6.82
CA LYS A 91 25.14 -2.10 5.40
C LYS A 91 25.89 -3.36 4.96
N GLU A 92 26.79 -3.89 5.78
CA GLU A 92 27.50 -5.15 5.51
C GLU A 92 26.54 -6.35 5.40
N ALA A 93 25.46 -6.36 6.19
CA ALA A 93 24.39 -7.36 6.10
C ALA A 93 23.42 -7.14 4.90
N GLY A 94 23.71 -6.18 4.02
CA GLY A 94 22.86 -5.84 2.86
C GLY A 94 21.60 -5.05 3.21
N GLY A 95 21.50 -4.55 4.45
CA GLY A 95 20.41 -3.69 4.92
C GLY A 95 20.64 -2.20 4.63
N ALA A 96 19.67 -1.37 5.02
CA ALA A 96 19.77 0.08 4.89
C ALA A 96 19.28 0.80 6.16
N VAL A 97 19.81 2.00 6.40
CA VAL A 97 19.39 2.87 7.49
C VAL A 97 18.66 4.07 6.91
N VAL A 98 17.49 4.38 7.45
CA VAL A 98 16.68 5.55 7.10
C VAL A 98 16.51 6.39 8.36
N LEU A 99 17.07 7.60 8.34
CA LEU A 99 16.95 8.52 9.46
C LEU A 99 15.55 9.14 9.50
N THR A 100 14.95 9.13 10.68
CA THR A 100 13.65 9.76 10.99
C THR A 100 13.85 10.95 11.92
N ALA A 101 12.96 11.94 11.84
CA ALA A 101 13.00 13.14 12.69
C ALA A 101 12.31 12.90 14.05
#